data_AF-A0A257NAB2-F1
#
_entry.id   AF-A0A257NAB2-F1
#
_cell.length_a   1.000
_cell.length_b   1.000
_cell.length_c   1.000
_cell.angle_alpha   90.00
_cell.angle_beta   90.00
_cell.angle_gamma   90.00
#
_symmetry.space_group_name_H-M   'P 1'
#
loop_
_entity.id
_entity.type
_entity.pdbx_description
1 polymer ?
#
loop_
_entity_poly.entity_id
_entity_poly.type
_entity_poly.pdbx_seq_one_letter_code
_entity_poly.pdbx_strand_id
1 'polypeptide(L)'
;MQIPYVSEMIGVAFRYENVYVVPDMYIFLPGGSLYVEAANGFMRDQLLFGSSYPFRAMGQTVDDFIKLGLHEQVLDGVLFQNAKRVLKLDI
;
A
#
# COMPACT_ATOMS: atom_id res chain seq x y z
N MET A 1 18.10 8.32 3.03
CA MET A 1 17.58 8.59 1.68
C MET A 1 16.07 8.45 1.78
N GLN A 2 15.34 9.57 1.78
CA GLN A 2 13.88 9.55 1.82
C GLN A 2 13.37 8.89 0.53
N ILE A 3 12.24 8.19 0.55
CA ILE A 3 11.55 7.90 -0.72
C ILE A 3 11.23 9.24 -1.36
N PRO A 4 11.70 9.51 -2.57
CA PRO A 4 11.39 10.77 -3.20
C PRO A 4 9.91 10.75 -3.64
N TYR A 5 9.23 11.89 -3.45
CA TYR A 5 7.93 12.21 -4.07
C TYR A 5 6.68 11.47 -3.54
N VAL A 6 6.61 11.16 -2.24
CA VAL A 6 5.41 10.51 -1.64
C VAL A 6 4.13 11.33 -1.86
N SER A 7 4.17 12.63 -1.57
CA SER A 7 3.01 13.51 -1.71
C SER A 7 2.55 13.62 -3.17
N GLU A 8 3.50 13.71 -4.10
CA GLU A 8 3.23 13.78 -5.53
C GLU A 8 2.65 12.46 -6.04
N MET A 9 3.17 11.31 -5.58
CA MET A 9 2.60 10.00 -5.92
C MET A 9 1.16 9.86 -5.42
N ILE A 10 0.87 10.31 -4.20
CA ILE A 10 -0.51 10.38 -3.67
C ILE A 10 -1.38 11.30 -4.54
N GLY A 11 -0.84 12.45 -4.98
CA GLY A 11 -1.53 13.35 -5.91
C GLY A 11 -1.83 12.73 -7.27
N VAL A 12 -0.91 11.93 -7.80
CA VAL A 12 -1.12 11.15 -9.03
C VAL A 12 -2.22 10.11 -8.82
N ALA A 13 -2.17 9.34 -7.72
CA ALA A 13 -3.20 8.35 -7.41
C ALA A 13 -4.58 9.00 -7.24
N PHE A 14 -4.65 10.16 -6.56
CA PHE A 14 -5.88 10.93 -6.42
C PHE A 14 -6.47 11.36 -7.77
N ARG A 15 -5.61 11.76 -8.71
CA ARG A 15 -6.05 12.23 -10.02
C ARG A 15 -6.49 11.09 -10.94
N TYR A 16 -5.88 9.91 -10.80
CA TYR A 16 -6.01 8.80 -11.73
C TYR A 16 -6.38 7.52 -11.00
N GLU A 17 -7.67 7.15 -11.01
CA GLU A 17 -8.20 5.94 -10.36
C GLU A 17 -7.57 4.64 -10.91
N ASN A 18 -6.97 4.69 -12.09
CA ASN A 18 -6.28 3.56 -12.71
C ASN A 18 -4.78 3.45 -12.33
N VAL A 19 -4.29 4.29 -11.42
CA VAL A 19 -2.95 4.18 -10.84
C VAL A 19 -3.03 3.42 -9.52
N TYR A 20 -2.17 2.41 -9.37
CA TYR A 20 -2.05 1.59 -8.17
C TYR A 20 -0.64 1.71 -7.61
N VAL A 21 -0.51 1.79 -6.29
CA VAL A 21 0.76 2.10 -5.63
C VAL A 21 1.17 0.93 -4.75
N VAL A 22 2.41 0.47 -4.94
CA VAL A 22 3.07 -0.52 -4.10
C VAL A 22 4.30 0.14 -3.47
N PRO A 23 4.19 0.74 -2.27
CA PRO A 23 5.33 1.35 -1.59
C PRO A 23 6.23 0.32 -0.89
N ASP A 24 5.76 -0.93 -0.78
CA ASP A 24 6.52 -2.08 -0.31
C ASP A 24 7.25 -1.84 1.04
N MET A 25 8.54 -2.13 1.16
CA MET A 25 9.32 -1.88 2.38
C MET A 25 9.43 -0.40 2.73
N TYR A 26 9.19 0.49 1.78
CA TYR A 26 9.39 1.90 1.99
C TYR A 26 8.24 2.61 2.69
N ILE A 27 7.08 1.96 2.81
CA ILE A 27 5.99 2.45 3.66
C ILE A 27 6.41 2.58 5.13
N PHE A 28 7.46 1.87 5.54
CA PHE A 28 8.02 1.91 6.89
C PHE A 28 9.10 2.98 7.09
N LEU A 29 9.46 3.73 6.05
CA LEU A 29 10.44 4.82 6.11
C LEU A 29 9.75 6.18 6.34
N PRO A 30 10.51 7.24 6.70
CA PRO A 30 9.95 8.58 6.84
C PRO A 30 9.18 9.03 5.59
N GLY A 31 7.94 9.51 5.79
CA GLY A 31 6.99 9.86 4.74
C GLY A 31 6.00 8.74 4.38
N GLY A 32 6.33 7.48 4.68
CA GLY A 32 5.48 6.34 4.33
C GLY A 32 4.11 6.32 5.02
N SER A 33 3.97 6.94 6.19
CA SER A 33 2.69 7.09 6.90
C SER A 33 1.63 7.83 6.09
N LEU A 34 2.03 8.69 5.15
CA LEU A 34 1.09 9.39 4.25
C LEU A 34 0.34 8.42 3.34
N TYR A 35 0.95 7.28 2.96
CA TYR A 35 0.24 6.25 2.21
C TYR A 35 -0.83 5.57 3.06
N VAL A 36 -0.59 5.36 4.35
CA VAL A 36 -1.58 4.81 5.29
C VAL A 36 -2.75 5.77 5.44
N GLU A 37 -2.46 7.06 5.62
CA GLU A 37 -3.49 8.11 5.70
C GLU A 37 -4.35 8.14 4.42
N ALA A 38 -3.71 8.17 3.25
CA ALA A 38 -4.42 8.17 1.97
C ALA A 38 -5.24 6.89 1.76
N ALA A 39 -4.71 5.72 2.13
CA ALA A 39 -5.41 4.44 2.00
C ALA A 39 -6.60 4.31 2.96
N ASN A 40 -6.53 4.93 4.14
CA ASN A 40 -7.69 5.04 5.03
C ASN A 40 -8.80 5.97 4.49
N GLY A 41 -8.48 6.76 3.47
CA GLY A 41 -9.42 7.62 2.74
C GLY A 41 -9.64 7.15 1.30
N PHE A 42 -9.35 8.04 0.34
CA PHE A 42 -9.69 7.83 -1.07
C PHE A 42 -8.87 6.70 -1.73
N MET A 43 -7.65 6.42 -1.24
CA MET A 43 -6.70 5.52 -1.89
C MET A 43 -6.87 4.07 -1.47
N ARG A 44 -7.95 3.74 -0.74
CA ARG A 44 -8.22 2.38 -0.21
C ARG A 44 -8.20 1.30 -1.28
N ASP A 45 -8.62 1.63 -2.49
CA ASP A 45 -8.74 0.73 -3.63
C ASP A 45 -7.49 0.79 -4.55
N GLN A 46 -6.49 1.61 -4.20
CA GLN A 46 -5.30 1.87 -5.02
C GLN A 46 -3.99 1.44 -4.34
N LEU A 47 -3.97 1.28 -3.00
CA LEU A 47 -2.81 0.76 -2.28
C LEU A 47 -2.76 -0.78 -2.35
N LEU A 48 -1.58 -1.33 -2.64
CA LEU A 48 -1.32 -2.76 -2.71
C LEU A 48 -0.19 -3.16 -1.75
N PHE A 49 -0.33 -4.32 -1.12
CA PHE A 49 0.74 -4.94 -0.33
C PHE A 49 1.89 -5.45 -1.21
N GLY A 50 3.12 -5.29 -0.70
CA GLY A 50 4.32 -5.90 -1.26
C GLY A 50 5.37 -6.10 -0.16
N SER A 51 5.97 -7.29 -0.08
CA SER A 51 6.90 -7.63 1.00
C SER A 51 8.34 -7.14 0.77
N SER A 52 8.69 -6.82 -0.47
CA SER A 52 10.09 -6.58 -0.91
C SER A 52 11.02 -7.76 -0.65
N TYR A 53 10.52 -9.00 -0.65
CA TYR A 53 11.40 -10.17 -0.57
C TYR A 53 12.46 -10.12 -1.71
N PRO A 54 13.75 -10.38 -1.42
CA PRO A 54 14.31 -10.93 -0.18
C PRO A 54 14.75 -9.92 0.88
N PHE A 55 14.57 -8.62 0.67
CA PHE A 55 15.02 -7.58 1.60
C PHE A 55 14.31 -7.61 2.95
N ARG A 56 13.03 -8.02 2.97
CA ARG A 56 12.30 -8.32 4.20
C ARG A 56 11.71 -9.72 4.15
N ALA A 57 11.64 -10.36 5.31
CA ALA A 57 10.96 -11.63 5.47
C ALA A 57 9.45 -11.46 5.24
N MET A 58 8.83 -12.36 4.47
CA MET A 58 7.43 -12.25 4.07
C MET A 58 6.48 -12.23 5.26
N GLY A 59 6.58 -13.20 6.18
CA GLY A 59 5.72 -13.29 7.37
C GLY A 59 5.81 -12.06 8.27
N GLN A 60 7.04 -11.64 8.61
CA GLN A 60 7.27 -10.42 9.41
C GLN A 60 6.68 -9.18 8.72
N THR A 61 6.79 -9.07 7.40
CA THR A 61 6.27 -7.90 6.68
C THR A 61 4.75 -7.85 6.68
N VAL A 62 4.07 -9.00 6.64
CA VAL A 62 2.61 -9.07 6.84
C VAL A 62 2.23 -8.59 8.24
N ASP A 63 2.90 -9.11 9.27
CA ASP A 63 2.63 -8.73 10.67
C ASP A 63 2.85 -7.23 10.91
N ASP A 64 3.86 -6.65 10.28
CA ASP A 64 4.16 -5.23 10.38
C ASP A 64 3.12 -4.38 9.60
N PHE A 65 2.67 -4.84 8.43
CA PHE A 65 1.65 -4.14 7.63
C PHE A 65 0.32 -4.01 8.37
N ILE A 66 -0.10 -5.07 9.06
CA ILE A 66 -1.31 -5.08 9.89
C ILE A 66 -1.24 -4.03 11.01
N LYS A 67 -0.03 -3.71 11.48
CA LYS A 67 0.22 -2.75 12.57
C LYS A 67 0.45 -1.31 12.09
N LEU A 68 0.41 -1.04 10.77
CA LEU A 68 0.66 0.29 10.21
C LEU A 68 -0.42 1.33 10.55
N GLY A 69 -1.57 0.90 11.08
CA GLY A 69 -2.70 1.79 11.39
C GLY A 69 -3.71 1.94 10.25
N LEU A 70 -3.75 0.99 9.32
CA LEU A 70 -4.85 0.87 8.36
C LEU A 70 -6.16 0.54 9.13
N HIS A 71 -7.28 1.13 8.71
CA HIS A 71 -8.59 0.77 9.22
C HIS A 71 -8.88 -0.71 8.91
N GLU A 72 -9.58 -1.41 9.81
CA GLU A 72 -9.88 -2.84 9.64
C GLU A 72 -10.56 -3.14 8.30
N GLN A 73 -11.50 -2.28 7.88
CA GLN A 73 -12.21 -2.38 6.61
C GLN A 73 -11.33 -2.17 5.35
N VAL A 74 -10.12 -1.62 5.51
CA VAL A 74 -9.17 -1.36 4.41
C VAL A 74 -8.14 -2.49 4.29
N LEU A 75 -7.86 -3.21 5.38
CA LEU A 75 -6.82 -4.24 5.43
C LEU A 75 -6.99 -5.33 4.37
N ASP A 76 -8.18 -5.92 4.23
CA ASP A 76 -8.43 -6.97 3.23
C ASP A 76 -8.22 -6.45 1.79
N GLY A 77 -8.63 -5.18 1.55
CA GLY A 77 -8.40 -4.47 0.29
C GLY A 77 -6.92 -4.41 -0.06
N VAL A 78 -6.12 -3.86 0.85
CA VAL A 78 -4.69 -3.63 0.66
C VAL A 78 -3.90 -4.93 0.60
N LEU A 79 -4.21 -5.89 1.47
CA LEU A 79 -3.49 -7.16 1.55
C LEU A 79 -3.82 -8.10 0.39
N PHE A 80 -5.02 -8.01 -0.20
CA PHE A 80 -5.43 -8.99 -1.21
C PHE A 80 -6.41 -8.47 -2.28
N GLN A 81 -7.57 -7.90 -1.92
CA GLN A 81 -8.65 -7.68 -2.90
C GLN A 81 -8.27 -6.73 -4.04
N ASN A 82 -7.47 -5.71 -3.75
CA ASN A 82 -6.99 -4.78 -4.76
C ASN A 82 -6.13 -5.51 -5.80
N ALA A 83 -5.21 -6.36 -5.34
CA ALA A 83 -4.35 -7.15 -6.23
C ALA A 83 -5.19 -8.14 -7.06
N LYS A 84 -6.12 -8.84 -6.41
CA LYS A 84 -7.06 -9.75 -7.08
C LYS A 84 -7.81 -9.05 -8.23
N ARG A 85 -8.36 -7.86 -7.97
CA ARG A 85 -9.09 -7.06 -8.97
C ARG A 85 -8.19 -6.59 -10.11
N VAL A 86 -7.01 -6.03 -9.79
CA VAL A 86 -6.07 -5.52 -10.80
C VAL A 86 -5.55 -6.62 -11.71
N LEU A 87 -5.20 -7.77 -11.12
CA LEU A 87 -4.63 -8.92 -11.82
C LEU A 87 -5.68 -9.84 -12.42
N LYS A 88 -6.98 -9.57 -12.20
CA LYS A 88 -8.12 -10.36 -12.67
C LYS A 88 -8.00 -11.84 -12.29
N LEU A 89 -7.64 -12.10 -11.03
CA LEU A 89 -7.49 -13.47 -10.53
C LEU A 89 -8.85 -14.11 -10.27
N ASP A 90 -9.02 -15.33 -10.76
CA ASP A 90 -10.18 -16.19 -10.52
C ASP A 90 -9.82 -17.26 -9.49
N ILE A 91 -9.76 -16.83 -8.22
CA ILE A 91 -9.40 -17.63 -7.04
C ILE A 91 -10.31 -17.33 -5.87
#